data_AF-A0A965W0F6-F1
#
_entry.id   AF-A0A965W0F6-F1
#
_cell.length_a   1.000
_cell.length_b   1.000
_cell.length_c   1.000
_cell.angle_alpha   90.00
_cell.angle_beta   90.00
_cell.angle_gamma   90.00
#
_symmetry.space_group_name_H-M   'P 1'
#
loop_
_entity.id
_entity.type
_entity.pdbx_description
1 polymer ?
#
loop_
_entity_poly.entity_id
_entity_poly.type
_entity_poly.pdbx_seq_one_letter_code
_entity_poly.pdbx_strand_id
1 'polypeptide(L)'
;MKTQGIFFIQFCQNMKNIFLLLFLILCSNSAFSQKKKKPDWVQNYPTLENDYIGIASAKKSTANYKELAKQNALNMLSNSISVNVSVVSVLAQNEPIKNLQKSLMK
;
A
#
# COMPACT_ATOMS: atom_id res chain seq x y z
N MET A 1 -40.92 -22.20 -55.53
CA MET A 1 -39.99 -21.05 -55.58
C MET A 1 -40.08 -20.08 -54.39
N LYS A 2 -40.77 -20.38 -53.27
CA LYS A 2 -40.87 -19.44 -52.11
C LYS A 2 -39.93 -19.77 -50.93
N THR A 3 -39.26 -20.92 -50.93
CA THR A 3 -38.46 -21.42 -49.81
C THR A 3 -37.00 -20.95 -49.78
N GLN A 4 -36.46 -20.49 -50.91
CA GLN A 4 -35.04 -20.07 -51.03
C GLN A 4 -34.78 -18.67 -50.43
N GLY A 5 -35.76 -17.76 -50.47
CA GLY A 5 -35.60 -16.38 -49.97
C GLY A 5 -35.60 -16.26 -48.45
N ILE A 6 -36.33 -17.15 -47.75
CA ILE A 6 -36.43 -17.14 -46.28
C ILE A 6 -35.10 -17.63 -45.65
N PHE A 7 -34.44 -18.61 -46.29
CA PHE A 7 -33.13 -19.11 -45.88
C PHE A 7 -32.04 -18.03 -45.95
N PHE A 8 -32.07 -17.19 -46.99
CA PHE A 8 -31.14 -16.07 -47.16
C PHE A 8 -31.34 -14.96 -46.13
N ILE A 9 -32.59 -14.63 -45.78
CA ILE A 9 -32.90 -13.61 -44.77
C ILE A 9 -32.49 -14.09 -43.37
N GLN A 10 -32.76 -15.36 -43.05
CA GLN A 10 -32.35 -15.98 -41.78
C GLN A 10 -30.82 -16.02 -41.63
N PHE A 11 -30.11 -16.26 -42.75
CA PHE A 11 -28.64 -16.24 -42.79
C PHE A 11 -28.08 -14.83 -42.51
N CYS A 12 -28.66 -13.78 -43.13
CA CYS A 12 -28.28 -12.39 -42.88
C CYS A 12 -28.59 -11.93 -41.44
N GLN A 13 -29.70 -12.38 -40.85
CA GLN A 13 -30.03 -12.09 -39.45
C GLN A 13 -29.06 -12.75 -38.47
N ASN A 14 -28.64 -13.99 -38.72
CA ASN A 14 -27.66 -14.70 -37.91
C ASN A 14 -26.25 -14.07 -38.00
N MET A 15 -25.85 -13.55 -39.18
CA MET A 15 -24.57 -12.83 -39.35
C MET A 15 -24.50 -11.55 -38.50
N LYS A 16 -25.63 -10.85 -38.32
CA LYS A 16 -25.71 -9.64 -37.49
C LYS A 16 -25.62 -9.97 -35.99
N ASN A 17 -26.21 -11.07 -35.55
CA ASN A 17 -26.14 -11.55 -34.17
C ASN A 17 -24.74 -12.09 -33.80
N ILE A 18 -24.06 -12.74 -34.74
CA ILE A 18 -22.67 -13.20 -34.58
C ILE A 18 -21.71 -12.01 -34.44
N PHE A 19 -21.88 -10.96 -35.25
CA PHE A 19 -21.07 -9.76 -35.14
C PHE A 19 -21.30 -9.02 -33.81
N LEU A 20 -22.55 -9.00 -33.33
CA LEU A 20 -22.91 -8.42 -32.04
C LEU A 20 -22.33 -9.22 -30.85
N LEU A 21 -22.31 -10.56 -30.94
CA LEU A 21 -21.67 -11.44 -29.97
C LEU A 21 -20.14 -11.28 -29.94
N LEU A 22 -19.50 -11.16 -31.10
CA LEU A 22 -18.05 -10.89 -31.21
C LEU A 22 -17.67 -9.53 -30.59
N PHE A 23 -18.48 -8.50 -30.79
CA PHE A 23 -18.27 -7.18 -30.20
C PHE A 23 -18.38 -7.19 -28.67
N LEU A 24 -19.30 -7.99 -28.11
CA LEU A 24 -19.46 -8.13 -26.66
C LEU A 24 -18.30 -8.87 -25.98
N ILE A 25 -17.69 -9.86 -26.66
CA ILE A 25 -16.55 -10.62 -26.10
C ILE A 25 -15.28 -9.75 -26.03
N LEU A 26 -15.13 -8.78 -26.94
CA LEU A 26 -13.97 -7.87 -26.99
C LEU A 26 -13.96 -6.83 -25.86
N CYS A 27 -15.09 -6.59 -25.19
CA CYS A 27 -15.22 -5.57 -24.13
C CYS A 27 -14.90 -6.05 -22.70
N SER A 28 -14.56 -7.33 -22.49
CA SER A 28 -14.45 -7.91 -21.13
C SER A 28 -13.05 -7.87 -20.50
N ASN A 29 -12.05 -7.21 -21.11
CA ASN A 29 -10.67 -7.20 -20.64
C ASN A 29 -10.20 -5.87 -20.02
N SER A 30 -10.98 -5.30 -19.09
CA SER A 30 -10.50 -4.21 -18.23
C SER A 30 -10.96 -4.48 -16.79
N ALA A 31 -10.12 -4.51 -15.75
CA ALA A 31 -8.82 -3.93 -15.55
C ALA A 31 -7.92 -4.89 -14.77
N PHE A 32 -6.82 -5.33 -15.38
CA PHE A 32 -5.69 -5.84 -14.63
C PHE A 32 -5.04 -4.65 -13.92
N SER A 33 -5.52 -4.35 -12.71
CA SER A 33 -4.86 -3.40 -11.82
C SER A 33 -3.52 -4.00 -11.43
N GLN A 34 -2.50 -3.70 -12.23
CA GLN A 34 -1.11 -3.88 -11.83
C GLN A 34 -0.90 -3.00 -10.61
N LYS A 35 -1.16 -3.54 -9.41
CA LYS A 35 -0.70 -2.95 -8.16
C LYS A 35 0.80 -2.84 -8.33
N LYS A 36 1.28 -1.64 -8.68
CA LYS A 36 2.71 -1.35 -8.84
C LYS A 36 3.39 -1.91 -7.61
N LYS A 37 4.25 -2.91 -7.81
CA LYS A 37 4.96 -3.61 -6.74
C LYS A 37 5.62 -2.52 -5.90
N LYS A 38 5.13 -2.32 -4.67
CA LYS A 38 5.72 -1.34 -3.76
C LYS A 38 7.17 -1.78 -3.53
N PRO A 39 8.13 -0.85 -3.46
CA PRO A 39 9.51 -1.24 -3.22
C PRO A 39 9.62 -1.91 -1.84
N ASP A 40 10.57 -2.83 -1.70
CA ASP A 40 10.62 -3.72 -0.54
C ASP A 40 10.88 -2.97 0.77
N TRP A 41 11.59 -1.83 0.75
CA TRP A 41 11.78 -0.96 1.93
C TRP A 41 10.50 -0.25 2.41
N VAL A 42 9.46 -0.19 1.57
CA VAL A 42 8.12 0.29 1.98
C VAL A 42 7.32 -0.85 2.61
N GLN A 43 7.57 -2.09 2.20
CA GLN A 43 6.88 -3.27 2.72
C GLN A 43 7.53 -3.74 4.04
N ASN A 44 8.85 -3.73 4.09
CA ASN A 44 9.67 -4.09 5.22
C ASN A 44 10.41 -2.84 5.68
N TYR A 45 10.00 -2.30 6.83
CA TYR A 45 10.67 -1.14 7.39
C TYR A 45 12.14 -1.49 7.67
N PRO A 46 13.11 -0.73 7.16
CA PRO A 46 14.51 -0.99 7.44
C PRO A 46 14.80 -0.63 8.91
N THR A 47 15.13 -1.63 9.72
CA THR A 47 15.66 -1.44 11.07
C THR A 47 17.18 -1.46 11.00
N LEU A 48 17.81 -0.29 11.12
CA LEU A 48 19.26 -0.19 11.33
C LEU A 48 19.49 -0.01 12.84
N GLU A 49 20.33 -0.85 13.46
CA GLU A 49 20.57 -0.81 14.91
C GLU A 49 21.24 0.49 15.37
N ASN A 50 22.01 1.14 14.50
CA ASN A 50 22.81 2.33 14.84
C ASN A 50 22.30 3.63 14.20
N ASP A 51 21.23 3.58 13.39
CA ASP A 51 20.73 4.73 12.64
C ASP A 51 19.22 4.93 12.84
N TYR A 52 18.80 6.18 12.97
CA TYR A 52 17.38 6.55 12.95
C TYR A 52 16.94 6.87 11.53
N ILE A 53 15.84 6.28 11.09
CA ILE A 53 15.28 6.46 9.73
C ILE A 53 13.86 6.99 9.84
N GLY A 54 13.52 8.00 9.03
CA GLY A 54 12.18 8.54 8.89
C GLY A 54 11.65 8.30 7.50
N ILE A 55 10.57 7.52 7.38
CA ILE A 55 9.91 7.24 6.11
C ILE A 55 8.49 7.79 6.17
N ALA A 56 8.22 8.86 5.43
CA ALA A 56 6.88 9.40 5.31
C ALA A 56 6.45 9.56 3.85
N SER A 57 5.14 9.62 3.65
CA SER A 57 4.52 9.81 2.34
C SER A 57 3.49 10.94 2.39
N ALA A 58 3.26 11.56 1.24
CA ALA A 58 2.22 12.56 1.06
C ALA A 58 1.47 12.30 -0.26
N LYS A 59 0.18 12.64 -0.28
CA LYS A 59 -0.63 12.54 -1.50
C LYS A 59 -0.14 13.56 -2.52
N LYS A 60 0.06 13.13 -3.77
CA LYS A 60 0.48 14.03 -4.87
C LYS A 60 -0.53 15.14 -5.18
N SER A 61 -1.79 14.94 -4.79
CA SER A 61 -2.85 15.94 -4.92
C SER A 61 -2.68 17.14 -4.00
N THR A 62 -1.84 17.02 -2.97
CA THR A 62 -1.59 18.10 -2.01
C THR A 62 -0.55 19.07 -2.58
N ALA A 63 -0.82 20.37 -2.46
CA ALA A 63 0.17 21.39 -2.78
C ALA A 63 1.43 21.18 -1.91
N ASN A 64 2.61 21.37 -2.48
CA ASN A 64 3.89 21.16 -1.80
C ASN A 64 4.05 19.76 -1.17
N TYR A 65 3.47 18.71 -1.77
CA TYR A 65 3.55 17.32 -1.28
C TYR A 65 4.98 16.86 -0.96
N LYS A 66 5.99 17.36 -1.68
CA LYS A 66 7.40 17.07 -1.39
C LYS A 66 7.82 17.60 -0.02
N GLU A 67 7.47 18.85 0.28
CA GLU A 67 7.86 19.50 1.54
C GLU A 67 7.10 18.90 2.72
N LEU A 68 5.79 18.63 2.52
CA LEU A 68 4.98 17.93 3.51
C LEU A 68 5.53 16.53 3.82
N ALA A 69 5.93 15.76 2.80
CA ALA A 69 6.52 14.44 3.00
C ALA A 69 7.83 14.52 3.79
N LYS A 70 8.69 15.51 3.49
CA LYS A 70 9.94 15.74 4.25
C LYS A 70 9.65 16.09 5.71
N GLN A 71 8.74 17.02 5.96
CA GLN A 71 8.37 17.42 7.33
C GLN A 71 7.82 16.25 8.13
N ASN A 72 6.95 15.44 7.52
CA ASN A 72 6.44 14.24 8.16
C ASN A 72 7.54 13.22 8.46
N ALA A 73 8.50 13.03 7.55
CA ALA A 73 9.64 12.13 7.77
C ALA A 73 10.52 12.63 8.93
N LEU A 74 10.72 13.94 9.04
CA LEU A 74 11.48 14.56 10.14
C LEU A 74 10.77 14.40 11.48
N ASN A 75 9.44 14.56 11.51
CA ASN A 75 8.65 14.35 12.71
C ASN A 75 8.69 12.89 13.17
N MET A 76 8.64 11.94 12.23
CA MET A 76 8.80 10.51 12.54
C MET A 76 10.16 10.21 13.15
N LEU A 77 11.24 10.80 12.61
CA LEU A 77 12.58 10.69 13.20
C LEU A 77 12.61 11.21 14.63
N SER A 78 12.15 12.44 14.84
CA SER A 78 12.11 13.06 16.17
C SER A 78 11.32 12.22 17.17
N ASN A 79 10.19 11.66 16.75
CA ASN A 79 9.39 10.79 17.61
C ASN A 79 10.11 9.47 17.93
N SER A 80 10.76 8.85 16.95
CA SER A 80 11.52 7.61 17.17
C SER A 80 12.66 7.81 18.18
N ILE A 81 13.39 8.93 18.09
CA ILE A 81 14.43 9.31 19.04
C ILE A 81 13.82 9.54 20.44
N SER A 82 12.75 10.31 20.52
CA SER A 82 12.10 10.62 21.80
C SER A 82 11.60 9.37 22.52
N VAL A 83 10.98 8.43 21.79
CA VAL A 83 10.51 7.16 22.36
C VAL A 83 11.70 6.34 22.85
N ASN A 84 12.78 6.24 22.08
CA ASN A 84 13.96 5.49 22.47
C ASN A 84 14.61 6.06 23.75
N VAL A 85 14.79 7.39 23.82
CA VAL A 85 15.33 8.07 25.01
C VAL A 85 14.43 7.84 26.23
N SER A 86 13.11 7.88 26.07
CA SER A 86 12.15 7.60 27.14
C SER A 86 12.23 6.15 27.62
N VAL A 87 12.40 5.18 26.72
CA VAL A 87 12.57 3.77 27.12
C VAL A 87 13.86 3.58 27.90
N VAL A 88 14.97 4.14 27.42
CA VAL A 88 16.27 4.07 28.12
C VAL A 88 16.20 4.72 29.50
N SER A 89 15.55 5.88 29.63
CA SER A 89 15.44 6.58 30.91
C SER A 89 14.57 5.82 31.92
N VAL A 90 13.45 5.24 31.48
CA VAL A 90 12.59 4.40 32.33
C VAL A 90 13.33 3.15 32.80
N LEU A 91 14.07 2.49 31.92
CA LEU A 91 14.88 1.32 32.29
C LEU A 91 15.95 1.68 33.32
N ALA A 92 16.66 2.79 33.10
CA ALA A 92 17.69 3.28 34.03
C ALA A 92 17.12 3.65 35.41
N GLN A 93 15.87 4.11 35.50
CA GLN A 93 15.19 4.37 36.78
C GLN A 93 14.78 3.07 37.50
N ASN A 94 14.41 2.03 36.75
CA ASN A 94 13.89 0.79 37.33
C ASN A 94 14.99 -0.12 37.91
N GLU A 95 16.20 -0.12 37.33
CA GLU A 95 17.32 -0.92 37.82
C GLU A 95 17.71 -0.66 39.29
N PRO A 96 17.96 0.58 39.74
CA PRO A 96 18.29 0.85 41.13
C PRO A 96 17.14 0.52 42.07
N ILE A 97 15.88 0.75 41.65
CA ILE A 97 14.69 0.44 42.44
C ILE A 97 14.58 -1.08 42.68
N LYS A 98 14.76 -1.88 41.63
CA LYS A 98 14.75 -3.35 41.72
C LYS A 98 15.86 -3.86 42.65
N ASN A 99 17.04 -3.25 42.59
CA ASN A 99 18.18 -3.61 43.43
C ASN A 99 17.94 -3.26 44.91
N LEU A 100 17.31 -2.10 45.18
CA LEU A 100 16.90 -1.71 46.53
C LEU A 100 15.88 -2.69 47.11
N GLN A 101 14.84 -3.06 46.36
CA GLN A 101 13.85 -4.05 46.81
C GLN A 101 14.49 -5.40 47.15
N LYS A 102 15.47 -5.83 46.36
CA LYS A 102 16.21 -7.08 46.60
C LYS A 102 17.10 -7.03 47.84
N SER A 103 17.61 -5.85 48.21
CA SER A 103 18.38 -5.64 49.44
C SER A 103 17.51 -5.55 50.70
N LEU A 104 16.25 -5.14 50.54
CA LEU A 104 15.29 -5.04 51.64
C LEU A 104 14.59 -6.38 51.95
N MET A 105 14.66 -7.36 51.04
CA MET A 105 14.09 -8.71 51.19
C MET A 105 15.11 -9.75 51.65
N LYS A 106 16.30 -9.33 52.09
CA LYS A 106 17.38 -10.18 52.63
C LYS A 106 17.59 -9.85 54.09
#